data_AF-A0A918S6V4-F1
#
_entry.id   AF-A0A918S6V4-F1
#
_cell.length_a   1.000
_cell.length_b   1.000
_cell.length_c   1.000
_cell.angle_alpha   90.00
_cell.angle_beta   90.00
_cell.angle_gamma   90.00
#
_symmetry.space_group_name_H-M   'P 1'
#
loop_
_entity.id
_entity.type
_entity.pdbx_description
1 polymer ?
#
loop_
_entity_poly.entity_id
_entity_poly.type
_entity_poly.pdbx_seq_one_letter_code
_entity_poly.pdbx_strand_id
1 'polypeptide(L)'
;MLQALRSGLVGTARCILTAAVLAGIVVPATADDSVYTNLDFDSCEILAEYEGGGFDARCPGYQGLPVFVSEGDARIDVDFGIDSGSFESFTAFNGPGETIEWRIDDAGVAAAILRFFIDVDGRSAQALVVSQVGHKGAPGCVVGVVDASEDQANGIARGIATMARYFDCSTDTAEVVAPAGSMVAQFNAANRLD
;
A
#
# COMPACT_ATOMS: atom_id res chain seq x y z
N MET A 1 -76.68 23.37 55.99
CA MET A 1 -75.74 23.00 57.06
C MET A 1 -74.54 22.36 56.36
N LEU A 2 -73.52 23.10 55.90
CA LEU A 2 -72.40 23.78 56.57
C LEU A 2 -71.09 23.06 56.15
N GLN A 3 -70.12 23.84 55.65
CA GLN A 3 -68.66 23.57 55.51
C GLN A 3 -68.25 22.58 54.39
N ALA A 4 -67.64 22.97 53.27
CA ALA A 4 -66.35 23.64 53.02
C ALA A 4 -65.13 22.86 53.53
N LEU A 5 -64.22 22.44 52.62
CA LEU A 5 -62.76 22.56 52.77
C LEU A 5 -62.01 22.15 51.50
N ARG A 6 -60.89 22.84 51.31
CA ARG A 6 -59.97 22.92 50.15
C ARG A 6 -58.97 21.77 50.13
N SER A 7 -58.38 21.48 48.96
CA SER A 7 -56.99 21.00 48.68
C SER A 7 -57.02 20.17 47.38
N GLY A 8 -56.11 20.25 46.42
CA GLY A 8 -54.88 21.00 46.23
C GLY A 8 -54.46 20.84 44.76
N LEU A 9 -53.68 21.80 44.25
CA LEU A 9 -53.06 21.77 42.94
C LEU A 9 -52.14 20.54 42.82
N VAL A 10 -52.37 19.66 41.85
CA VAL A 10 -51.33 18.76 41.32
C VAL A 10 -50.97 19.28 39.95
N GLY A 11 -49.77 19.88 39.86
CA GLY A 11 -49.21 20.40 38.62
C GLY A 11 -49.00 19.26 37.62
N THR A 12 -49.53 19.44 36.42
CA THR A 12 -49.24 18.59 35.28
C THR A 12 -47.79 18.83 34.86
N ALA A 13 -46.90 17.91 35.23
CA ALA A 13 -45.54 17.86 34.71
C ALA A 13 -45.61 17.62 33.19
N ARG A 14 -45.39 18.69 32.41
CA ARG A 14 -45.28 18.60 30.96
C ARG A 14 -43.96 17.90 30.61
N CYS A 15 -44.07 16.71 30.05
CA CYS A 15 -43.02 16.04 29.30
C CYS A 15 -42.39 17.01 28.28
N ILE A 16 -41.10 17.27 28.41
CA ILE A 16 -40.27 17.76 27.31
C ILE A 16 -39.25 16.64 27.04
N LEU A 17 -39.61 15.74 26.13
CA LEU A 17 -38.69 14.78 25.53
C LEU A 17 -37.87 15.53 24.48
N THR A 18 -36.67 15.97 24.83
CA THR A 18 -35.68 16.46 23.87
C THR A 18 -35.16 15.28 23.06
N ALA A 19 -35.70 15.08 21.87
CA ALA A 19 -35.15 14.16 20.89
C ALA A 19 -33.81 14.72 20.39
N ALA A 20 -32.69 14.19 20.88
CA ALA A 20 -31.38 14.47 20.33
C ALA A 20 -31.27 13.83 18.95
N VAL A 21 -31.39 14.63 17.89
CA VAL A 21 -31.14 14.22 16.52
C VAL A 21 -29.63 14.03 16.37
N LEU A 22 -29.15 12.78 16.45
CA LEU A 22 -27.82 12.41 15.97
C LEU A 22 -27.83 12.55 14.44
N ALA A 23 -27.39 13.71 13.95
CA ALA A 23 -27.01 13.86 12.55
C ALA A 23 -25.75 13.00 12.32
N GLY A 24 -25.94 11.80 11.77
CA GLY A 24 -24.84 10.94 11.36
C GLY A 24 -24.02 11.65 10.29
N ILE A 25 -22.74 11.90 10.60
CA ILE A 25 -21.78 12.36 9.61
C ILE A 25 -21.54 11.17 8.67
N VAL A 26 -22.14 11.21 7.48
CA VAL A 26 -21.81 10.27 6.40
C VAL A 26 -20.46 10.73 5.86
N VAL A 27 -19.38 10.09 6.32
CA VAL A 27 -18.09 10.19 5.64
C VAL A 27 -18.23 9.35 4.37
N PRO A 28 -18.05 9.91 3.16
CA PRO A 28 -17.97 9.09 1.97
C PRO A 28 -16.80 8.13 2.14
N ALA A 29 -17.08 6.82 2.13
CA ALA A 29 -16.03 5.83 1.96
C ALA A 29 -15.58 5.94 0.50
N THR A 30 -14.42 6.56 0.26
CA THR A 30 -13.72 6.40 -1.02
C THR A 30 -13.35 4.92 -1.12
N ALA A 31 -13.99 4.21 -2.04
CA ALA A 31 -13.59 2.86 -2.37
C ALA A 31 -12.26 2.98 -3.11
N ASP A 32 -11.15 2.67 -2.43
CA ASP A 32 -9.89 2.48 -3.12
C ASP A 32 -10.04 1.24 -4.00
N ASP A 33 -10.18 1.45 -5.30
CA ASP A 33 -10.43 0.39 -6.26
C ASP A 33 -9.10 -0.31 -6.63
N SER A 34 -9.14 -1.64 -6.72
CA SER A 34 -8.04 -2.43 -7.27
C SER A 34 -8.27 -2.69 -8.75
N VAL A 35 -7.28 -2.38 -9.57
CA VAL A 35 -7.21 -2.81 -10.96
C VAL A 35 -5.95 -3.63 -11.18
N TYR A 36 -6.00 -4.64 -12.04
CA TYR A 36 -4.91 -5.59 -12.20
C TYR A 36 -4.38 -5.56 -13.63
N THR A 37 -3.06 -5.58 -13.76
CA THR A 37 -2.37 -5.82 -15.03
C THR A 37 -1.29 -6.87 -14.82
N ASN A 38 -0.75 -7.38 -15.93
CA ASN A 38 0.42 -8.25 -15.88
C ASN A 38 1.70 -7.44 -16.12
N LEU A 39 2.74 -7.74 -15.34
CA LEU A 39 4.13 -7.46 -15.65
C LEU A 39 4.62 -8.55 -16.61
N ASP A 40 4.57 -8.26 -17.89
CA ASP A 40 4.99 -9.17 -18.96
C ASP A 40 6.40 -8.77 -19.44
N PHE A 41 7.40 -9.57 -19.06
CA PHE A 41 8.81 -9.33 -19.41
C PHE A 41 9.06 -9.38 -20.93
N ASP A 42 8.29 -10.16 -21.69
CA ASP A 42 8.42 -10.24 -23.15
C ASP A 42 7.97 -8.94 -23.84
N SER A 43 7.18 -8.12 -23.14
CA SER A 43 6.68 -6.83 -23.61
C SER A 43 7.53 -5.64 -23.15
N CYS A 44 8.63 -5.88 -22.41
CA CYS A 44 9.48 -4.81 -21.89
C CYS A 44 10.53 -4.35 -22.91
N GLU A 45 10.81 -3.04 -22.90
CA GLU A 45 11.96 -2.47 -23.59
C GLU A 45 13.20 -2.56 -22.69
N ILE A 46 14.26 -3.22 -23.14
CA ILE A 46 15.55 -3.20 -22.45
C ILE A 46 16.20 -1.83 -22.63
N LEU A 47 16.46 -1.14 -21.53
CA LEU A 47 17.11 0.17 -21.47
C LEU A 47 18.63 0.04 -21.37
N ALA A 48 19.11 -0.94 -20.59
CA ALA A 48 20.52 -1.21 -20.37
C ALA A 48 20.76 -2.68 -20.03
N GLU A 49 21.96 -3.17 -20.34
CA GLU A 49 22.50 -4.45 -19.89
C GLU A 49 23.92 -4.21 -19.36
N TYR A 50 24.30 -4.94 -18.31
CA TYR A 50 25.54 -4.68 -17.58
C TYR A 50 26.57 -5.81 -17.74
N GLU A 51 27.85 -5.45 -17.83
CA GLU A 51 28.95 -6.42 -17.85
C GLU A 51 28.99 -7.18 -16.51
N GLY A 52 28.75 -8.49 -16.56
CA GLY A 52 28.68 -9.35 -15.38
C GLY A 52 27.27 -9.83 -15.00
N GLY A 53 26.25 -9.42 -15.74
CA GLY A 53 24.83 -9.69 -15.42
C GLY A 53 24.13 -8.43 -14.93
N GLY A 54 22.81 -8.41 -14.92
CA GLY A 54 22.02 -7.19 -14.68
C GLY A 54 21.43 -6.61 -15.94
N PHE A 55 20.24 -6.00 -15.79
CA PHE A 55 19.58 -5.22 -16.82
C PHE A 55 18.68 -4.17 -16.19
N ASP A 56 18.40 -3.12 -16.96
CA ASP A 56 17.29 -2.20 -16.70
C ASP A 56 16.28 -2.32 -17.83
N ALA A 57 15.00 -2.41 -17.49
CA ALA A 57 13.93 -2.56 -18.45
C ALA A 57 12.76 -1.64 -18.12
N ARG A 58 12.03 -1.26 -19.17
CA ARG A 58 10.79 -0.48 -19.08
C ARG A 58 9.64 -1.27 -19.66
N CYS A 59 8.71 -1.63 -18.81
CA CYS A 59 7.57 -2.46 -19.11
C CYS A 59 6.27 -1.63 -19.20
N PRO A 60 5.29 -2.04 -20.01
CA PRO A 60 3.97 -1.44 -20.00
C PRO A 60 3.22 -1.73 -18.69
N GLY A 61 2.62 -0.70 -18.09
CA GLY A 61 1.72 -0.82 -16.93
C GLY A 61 0.31 -0.29 -17.21
N TYR A 62 -0.44 -0.04 -16.14
CA TYR A 62 -1.83 0.41 -16.24
C TYR A 62 -1.96 1.80 -16.89
N GLN A 63 -2.84 1.92 -17.89
CA GLN A 63 -3.10 3.17 -18.63
C GLN A 63 -1.83 3.86 -19.18
N GLY A 64 -0.80 3.09 -19.53
CA GLY A 64 0.45 3.62 -20.07
C GLY A 64 1.42 4.15 -19.02
N LEU A 65 1.15 3.96 -17.72
CA LEU A 65 2.15 4.14 -16.67
C LEU A 65 3.28 3.14 -16.92
N PRO A 66 4.55 3.59 -17.03
CA PRO A 66 5.67 2.68 -17.14
C PRO A 66 5.90 1.95 -15.82
N VAL A 67 6.36 0.71 -15.92
CA VAL A 67 6.94 -0.05 -14.81
C VAL A 67 8.41 -0.22 -15.13
N PHE A 68 9.29 0.22 -14.25
CA PHE A 68 10.73 0.07 -14.40
C PHE A 68 11.16 -1.15 -13.61
N VAL A 69 11.97 -2.00 -14.22
CA VAL A 69 12.48 -3.22 -13.59
C VAL A 69 13.98 -3.23 -13.74
N SER A 70 14.68 -3.33 -12.61
CA SER A 70 16.14 -3.32 -12.57
C SER A 70 16.61 -4.62 -11.91
N GLU A 71 17.57 -5.30 -12.54
CA GLU A 71 18.19 -6.51 -12.03
C GLU A 71 19.65 -6.25 -11.64
N GLY A 72 20.02 -6.70 -10.45
CA GLY A 72 21.40 -6.66 -9.98
C GLY A 72 21.69 -7.79 -8.99
N ASP A 73 22.68 -8.63 -9.32
CA ASP A 73 23.10 -9.79 -8.51
C ASP A 73 21.92 -10.72 -8.14
N ALA A 74 21.10 -11.07 -9.14
CA ALA A 74 19.92 -11.93 -9.04
C ALA A 74 18.84 -11.40 -8.05
N ARG A 75 18.74 -10.08 -7.95
CA ARG A 75 17.71 -9.37 -7.19
C ARG A 75 17.03 -8.38 -8.12
N ILE A 76 15.74 -8.20 -7.89
CA ILE A 76 14.93 -7.31 -8.70
C ILE A 76 14.47 -6.13 -7.83
N ASP A 77 14.57 -4.95 -8.42
CA ASP A 77 13.89 -3.73 -8.00
C ASP A 77 12.78 -3.41 -9.01
N VAL A 78 11.65 -2.88 -8.53
CA VAL A 78 10.53 -2.50 -9.40
C VAL A 78 9.95 -1.15 -8.97
N ASP A 79 10.08 -0.19 -9.86
CA ASP A 79 9.54 1.16 -9.74
C ASP A 79 8.31 1.37 -10.63
N PHE A 80 7.39 2.21 -10.19
CA PHE A 80 6.14 2.47 -10.91
C PHE A 80 6.00 3.95 -11.25
N GLY A 81 5.70 4.26 -12.51
CA GLY A 81 5.43 5.62 -13.01
C GLY A 81 6.69 6.42 -13.34
N ILE A 82 7.65 6.51 -12.42
CA ILE A 82 8.94 7.20 -12.59
C ILE A 82 10.01 6.33 -11.93
N ASP A 83 11.08 6.05 -12.67
CA ASP A 83 12.30 5.41 -12.15
C ASP A 83 12.92 6.28 -11.06
N SER A 84 13.11 5.70 -9.87
CA SER A 84 13.67 6.38 -8.71
C SER A 84 15.20 6.51 -8.78
N GLY A 85 15.86 5.69 -9.61
CA GLY A 85 17.31 5.52 -9.60
C GLY A 85 17.86 4.91 -8.32
N SER A 86 16.99 4.45 -7.41
CA SER A 86 17.33 3.69 -6.21
C SER A 86 17.21 2.21 -6.49
N PHE A 87 17.79 1.36 -5.63
CA PHE A 87 17.65 -0.09 -5.74
C PHE A 87 17.16 -0.65 -4.41
N GLU A 88 15.86 -0.94 -4.33
CA GLU A 88 15.18 -1.44 -3.14
C GLU A 88 14.82 -2.93 -3.34
N SER A 89 15.45 -3.82 -2.58
CA SER A 89 15.22 -5.25 -2.75
C SER A 89 15.51 -6.06 -1.48
N PHE A 90 15.33 -7.38 -1.56
CA PHE A 90 15.63 -8.32 -0.50
C PHE A 90 17.11 -8.71 -0.50
N THR A 91 17.69 -8.98 0.68
CA THR A 91 19.06 -9.54 0.77
C THR A 91 19.20 -10.88 0.04
N ALA A 92 18.17 -11.72 0.02
CA ALA A 92 18.16 -12.99 -0.71
C ALA A 92 17.78 -12.80 -2.19
N PHE A 93 18.13 -13.79 -3.02
CA PHE A 93 17.72 -13.81 -4.43
C PHE A 93 16.20 -13.77 -4.53
N ASN A 94 15.70 -13.03 -5.51
CA ASN A 94 14.28 -12.81 -5.63
C ASN A 94 13.85 -12.50 -7.07
N GLY A 95 12.55 -12.55 -7.29
CA GLY A 95 11.93 -12.05 -8.50
C GLY A 95 10.47 -11.69 -8.27
N PRO A 96 9.92 -10.75 -9.04
CA PRO A 96 8.52 -10.39 -8.97
C PRO A 96 7.66 -11.49 -9.58
N GLY A 97 6.43 -11.60 -9.10
CA GLY A 97 5.35 -12.27 -9.80
C GLY A 97 4.82 -11.42 -10.95
N GLU A 98 3.87 -11.98 -11.69
CA GLU A 98 3.36 -11.32 -12.90
C GLU A 98 2.22 -10.36 -12.62
N THR A 99 1.45 -10.51 -11.53
CA THR A 99 0.28 -9.65 -11.28
C THR A 99 0.66 -8.40 -10.50
N ILE A 100 0.44 -7.23 -11.12
CA ILE A 100 0.47 -5.94 -10.45
C ILE A 100 -0.95 -5.58 -10.06
N GLU A 101 -1.17 -5.32 -8.77
CA GLU A 101 -2.40 -4.71 -8.27
C GLU A 101 -2.21 -3.20 -8.11
N TRP A 102 -2.88 -2.43 -8.96
CA TRP A 102 -2.91 -0.97 -8.92
C TRP A 102 -4.01 -0.49 -7.98
N ARG A 103 -3.68 0.46 -7.12
CA ARG A 103 -4.60 1.05 -6.15
C ARG A 103 -4.96 2.46 -6.62
N ILE A 104 -6.24 2.65 -6.90
CA ILE A 104 -6.78 3.86 -7.52
C ILE A 104 -7.63 4.59 -6.49
N ASP A 105 -7.39 5.89 -6.35
CA ASP A 105 -8.19 6.81 -5.55
C ASP A 105 -8.73 7.96 -6.44
N ASP A 106 -9.40 8.93 -5.80
CA ASP A 106 -9.99 10.08 -6.50
C ASP A 106 -8.97 10.96 -7.25
N ALA A 107 -7.67 10.86 -6.93
CA ALA A 107 -6.59 11.59 -7.58
C ALA A 107 -5.87 10.78 -8.67
N GLY A 108 -6.15 9.48 -8.81
CA GLY A 108 -5.58 8.61 -9.82
C GLY A 108 -4.94 7.37 -9.21
N VAL A 109 -3.91 6.84 -9.87
CA VAL A 109 -3.20 5.65 -9.41
C VAL A 109 -2.20 6.06 -8.33
N ALA A 110 -2.48 5.70 -7.08
CA ALA A 110 -1.70 6.13 -5.91
C ALA A 110 -0.58 5.14 -5.55
N ALA A 111 -0.83 3.83 -5.73
CA ALA A 111 0.10 2.78 -5.35
C ALA A 111 -0.01 1.55 -6.25
N ALA A 112 1.03 0.73 -6.21
CA ALA A 112 1.05 -0.61 -6.79
C ALA A 112 1.45 -1.62 -5.72
N ILE A 113 0.86 -2.81 -5.78
CA ILE A 113 1.22 -3.95 -4.94
C ILE A 113 1.69 -5.06 -5.89
N LEU A 114 2.91 -5.54 -5.66
CA LEU A 114 3.51 -6.61 -6.43
C LEU A 114 4.00 -7.71 -5.50
N ARG A 115 3.68 -8.95 -5.85
CA ARG A 115 4.16 -10.11 -5.11
C ARG A 115 5.60 -10.40 -5.52
N PHE A 116 6.46 -10.67 -4.55
CA PHE A 116 7.82 -11.16 -4.77
C PHE A 116 7.96 -12.59 -4.25
N PHE A 117 8.79 -13.37 -4.93
CA PHE A 117 9.25 -14.69 -4.51
C PHE A 117 10.72 -14.58 -4.13
N ILE A 118 11.07 -15.08 -2.94
CA ILE A 118 12.39 -14.93 -2.34
C ILE A 118 12.93 -16.33 -2.05
N ASP A 119 14.14 -16.63 -2.48
CA ASP A 119 14.78 -17.92 -2.27
C ASP A 119 16.25 -17.79 -1.86
N VAL A 120 16.67 -18.61 -0.89
CA VAL A 120 18.08 -18.80 -0.54
C VAL A 120 18.29 -20.15 0.14
N ASP A 121 19.28 -20.92 -0.32
CA ASP A 121 19.68 -22.20 0.27
C ASP A 121 18.52 -23.19 0.49
N GLY A 122 17.57 -23.24 -0.46
CA GLY A 122 16.39 -24.12 -0.40
C GLY A 122 15.30 -23.67 0.57
N ARG A 123 15.37 -22.44 1.08
CA ARG A 123 14.29 -21.78 1.83
C ARG A 123 13.61 -20.77 0.93
N SER A 124 12.28 -20.78 0.94
CA SER A 124 11.46 -19.85 0.16
C SER A 124 10.56 -18.99 1.05
N ALA A 125 10.36 -17.73 0.67
CA ALA A 125 9.31 -16.86 1.21
C ALA A 125 8.62 -16.09 0.07
N GLN A 126 7.53 -15.43 0.42
CA GLN A 126 6.82 -14.52 -0.48
C GLN A 126 6.51 -13.24 0.27
N ALA A 127 6.56 -12.12 -0.45
CA ALA A 127 6.23 -10.82 0.09
C ALA A 127 5.25 -10.10 -0.84
N LEU A 128 4.42 -9.22 -0.28
CA LEU A 128 3.70 -8.19 -1.00
C LEU A 128 4.47 -6.89 -0.80
N VAL A 129 5.11 -6.41 -1.86
CA VAL A 129 5.80 -5.12 -1.87
C VAL A 129 4.80 -4.07 -2.32
N VAL A 130 4.64 -3.03 -1.51
CA VAL A 130 3.73 -1.91 -1.74
C VAL A 130 4.57 -0.69 -2.08
N SER A 131 4.37 -0.15 -3.28
CA SER A 131 5.12 1.00 -3.79
C SER A 131 4.20 2.17 -4.06
N GLN A 132 4.64 3.38 -3.70
CA GLN A 132 4.01 4.62 -4.18
C GLN A 132 4.27 4.75 -5.68
N VAL A 133 3.25 5.11 -6.46
CA VAL A 133 3.44 5.39 -7.89
C VAL A 133 4.03 6.79 -8.06
N GLY A 134 5.19 6.88 -8.73
CA GLY A 134 5.85 8.14 -9.04
C GLY A 134 5.05 8.99 -10.03
N HIS A 135 5.18 10.31 -9.89
CA HIS A 135 4.53 11.29 -10.76
C HIS A 135 5.53 12.37 -11.20
N LYS A 136 5.15 13.23 -12.16
CA LYS A 136 6.07 14.18 -12.80
C LYS A 136 6.85 15.01 -11.77
N GLY A 137 8.16 14.76 -11.69
CA GLY A 137 9.10 15.48 -10.82
C GLY A 137 9.28 14.88 -9.42
N ALA A 138 8.61 13.77 -9.10
CA ALA A 138 8.73 13.06 -7.83
C ALA A 138 8.66 11.53 -8.08
N PRO A 139 9.79 10.80 -8.02
CA PRO A 139 9.77 9.35 -8.06
C PRO A 139 9.02 8.79 -6.85
N GLY A 140 8.50 7.58 -7.02
CA GLY A 140 7.97 6.80 -5.91
C GLY A 140 9.08 6.11 -5.12
N CYS A 141 8.67 5.28 -4.17
CA CYS A 141 9.52 4.39 -3.39
C CYS A 141 8.66 3.26 -2.82
N VAL A 142 9.30 2.25 -2.23
CA VAL A 142 8.60 1.25 -1.43
C VAL A 142 8.11 1.87 -0.13
N VAL A 143 6.79 1.79 0.11
CA VAL A 143 6.13 2.32 1.32
C VAL A 143 5.83 1.22 2.34
N GLY A 144 5.87 -0.04 1.94
CA GLY A 144 5.79 -1.16 2.86
C GLY A 144 5.99 -2.52 2.22
N VAL A 145 6.27 -3.51 3.06
CA VAL A 145 6.50 -4.90 2.67
C VAL A 145 5.79 -5.80 3.66
N VAL A 146 4.94 -6.70 3.16
CA VAL A 146 4.15 -7.61 3.98
C VAL A 146 4.52 -9.04 3.66
N ASP A 147 4.90 -9.83 4.67
CA ASP A 147 5.11 -11.27 4.51
C ASP A 147 3.78 -11.93 4.10
N ALA A 148 3.80 -12.67 3.00
CA ALA A 148 2.59 -13.26 2.44
C ALA A 148 2.00 -14.40 3.30
N SER A 149 2.72 -14.86 4.33
CA SER A 149 2.24 -15.82 5.32
C SER A 149 1.40 -15.18 6.43
N GLU A 150 1.38 -13.85 6.54
CA GLU A 150 0.56 -13.13 7.52
C GLU A 150 -0.93 -13.33 7.28
N ASP A 151 -1.69 -13.39 8.38
CA ASP A 151 -3.14 -13.42 8.32
C ASP A 151 -3.65 -12.14 7.64
N GLN A 152 -4.42 -12.30 6.57
CA GLN A 152 -4.94 -11.20 5.76
C GLN A 152 -3.83 -10.32 5.13
N ALA A 153 -2.68 -10.89 4.75
CA ALA A 153 -1.58 -10.16 4.11
C ALA A 153 -2.02 -9.19 2.99
N ASN A 154 -2.92 -9.62 2.10
CA ASN A 154 -3.46 -8.75 1.04
C ASN A 154 -4.24 -7.54 1.60
N GLY A 155 -4.99 -7.73 2.68
CA GLY A 155 -5.72 -6.65 3.35
C GLY A 155 -4.77 -5.65 4.01
N ILE A 156 -3.71 -6.13 4.65
CA ILE A 156 -2.65 -5.29 5.24
C ILE A 156 -1.96 -4.48 4.13
N ALA A 157 -1.53 -5.13 3.06
CA ALA A 157 -0.87 -4.47 1.92
C ALA A 157 -1.76 -3.39 1.29
N ARG A 158 -3.06 -3.66 1.12
CA ARG A 158 -4.03 -2.66 0.63
C ARG A 158 -4.21 -1.49 1.59
N GLY A 159 -4.19 -1.74 2.90
CA GLY A 159 -4.27 -0.69 3.91
C GLY A 159 -3.04 0.22 3.91
N ILE A 160 -1.83 -0.34 3.75
CA ILE A 160 -0.60 0.44 3.54
C ILE A 160 -0.73 1.27 2.25
N ALA A 161 -1.21 0.65 1.18
CA ALA A 161 -1.35 1.31 -0.12
C ALA A 161 -2.31 2.51 -0.12
N THR A 162 -3.38 2.48 0.68
CA THR A 162 -4.28 3.62 0.91
C THR A 162 -3.53 4.86 1.42
N MET A 163 -2.45 4.67 2.19
CA MET A 163 -1.67 5.76 2.76
C MET A 163 -0.49 6.19 1.89
N ALA A 164 -0.16 5.44 0.82
CA ALA A 164 1.05 5.62 0.02
C ALA A 164 1.20 7.04 -0.50
N ARG A 165 0.12 7.71 -0.92
CA ARG A 165 0.15 9.09 -1.42
C ARG A 165 0.62 10.15 -0.42
N TYR A 166 0.61 9.82 0.87
CA TYR A 166 1.03 10.70 1.96
C TYR A 166 2.44 10.37 2.45
N PHE A 167 3.03 9.29 1.95
CA PHE A 167 4.38 8.85 2.31
C PHE A 167 5.42 9.77 1.66
N ASP A 168 6.32 10.32 2.47
CA ASP A 168 7.45 11.10 2.00
C ASP A 168 8.64 10.17 1.71
N CYS A 169 8.84 9.86 0.43
CA CYS A 169 9.94 9.01 -0.04
C CYS A 169 11.35 9.55 0.24
N SER A 170 11.51 10.74 0.85
CA SER A 170 12.82 11.25 1.27
C SER A 170 13.10 11.09 2.77
N THR A 171 12.07 10.84 3.58
CA THR A 171 12.22 10.81 5.06
C THR A 171 11.51 9.66 5.74
N ASP A 172 10.42 9.16 5.16
CA ASP A 172 9.62 8.11 5.78
C ASP A 172 10.27 6.74 5.57
N THR A 173 10.14 5.87 6.57
CA THR A 173 10.66 4.51 6.54
C THR A 173 9.54 3.53 6.17
N ALA A 174 9.81 2.66 5.20
CA ALA A 174 8.85 1.64 4.77
C ALA A 174 8.48 0.71 5.95
N GLU A 175 7.19 0.43 6.11
CA GLU A 175 6.72 -0.50 7.13
C GLU A 175 6.97 -1.95 6.68
N VAL A 176 7.65 -2.75 7.51
CA VAL A 176 7.91 -4.17 7.21
C VAL A 176 7.14 -5.05 8.18
N VAL A 177 6.03 -5.62 7.70
CA VAL A 177 5.18 -6.54 8.44
C VAL A 177 5.64 -7.97 8.17
N ALA A 178 6.60 -8.43 8.97
CA ALA A 178 7.14 -9.78 8.87
C ALA A 178 7.73 -10.24 10.22
N PRO A 179 7.84 -11.55 10.46
CA PRO A 179 8.58 -12.07 11.61
C PRO A 179 10.03 -11.58 11.61
N ALA A 180 10.53 -11.19 12.78
CA ALA A 180 11.93 -10.76 12.93
C ALA A 180 12.90 -11.85 12.46
N GLY A 181 13.90 -11.47 11.67
CA GLY A 181 14.89 -12.40 11.10
C GLY A 181 14.41 -13.24 9.92
N SER A 182 13.15 -13.10 9.50
CA SER A 182 12.66 -13.69 8.24
C SER A 182 13.40 -13.12 7.03
N MET A 183 13.28 -13.79 5.88
CA MET A 183 13.81 -13.26 4.62
C MET A 183 13.11 -11.98 4.18
N VAL A 184 11.80 -11.87 4.47
CA VAL A 184 11.01 -10.67 4.17
C VAL A 184 11.46 -9.48 5.03
N ALA A 185 11.79 -9.71 6.31
CA ALA A 185 12.30 -8.66 7.20
C ALA A 185 13.63 -8.04 6.75
N GLN A 186 14.37 -8.72 5.87
CA GLN A 186 15.65 -8.31 5.30
C GLN A 186 15.49 -7.52 3.99
N PHE A 187 14.36 -6.84 3.83
CA PHE A 187 14.18 -5.86 2.77
C PHE A 187 14.99 -4.58 3.07
N ASN A 188 15.76 -4.13 2.08
CA ASN A 188 16.48 -2.87 2.10
C ASN A 188 15.64 -1.81 1.39
N ALA A 189 15.03 -0.91 2.15
CA ALA A 189 14.31 0.24 1.61
C ALA A 189 15.24 1.45 1.52
N ALA A 190 15.03 2.33 0.55
CA ALA A 190 15.88 3.49 0.24
C ALA A 190 16.12 4.42 1.44
N ASN A 191 15.16 4.49 2.37
CA ASN A 191 15.22 5.35 3.57
C ASN A 191 15.52 4.58 4.87
N ARG A 192 15.87 3.29 4.79
CA ARG A 192 16.28 2.50 5.95
C ARG A 192 17.77 2.69 6.18
N LEU A 193 18.15 3.85 6.74
CA LEU A 193 19.48 4.03 7.29
C LEU A 193 19.64 3.11 8.51
N ASP A 194 20.65 2.27 8.41
CA ASP A 194 21.18 1.30 9.36
C ASP A 194 21.41 1.82 10.79
#